data_AF-A0A820MFH0-F1
#
_entry.id   AF-A0A820MFH0-F1
#
_cell.length_a   1.000
_cell.length_b   1.000
_cell.length_c   1.000
_cell.angle_alpha   90.00
_cell.angle_beta   90.00
_cell.angle_gamma   90.00
#
_symmetry.space_group_name_H-M   'P 1'
#
loop_
_entity.id
_entity.type
_entity.pdbx_description
1 polymer ?
#
loop_
_entity_poly.entity_id
_entity_poly.type
_entity_poly.pdbx_seq_one_letter_code
_entity_poly.pdbx_strand_id
1 'polypeptide(L)'
;MLRIKQDPQTSVLTQQQIFVPLKRVNVEATIRSFAADVTITQIFRNDEKQPIEAVYCFPIEEQAAIYSFTACIDDREIVAQLKEKKEAQQEYNNALQQGHGAYLLEQDENSQDNFIINVGALPPSKECTITI
;
A
#
# COMPACT_ATOMS: atom_id res chain seq x y z
N MET A 1 6.31 -2.32 -2.73
CA MET A 1 7.35 -2.43 -1.68
C MET A 1 6.76 -2.10 -0.31
N LEU A 2 7.20 -2.78 0.75
CA LEU A 2 6.70 -2.59 2.13
C LEU A 2 7.78 -1.93 3.01
N ARG A 3 7.39 -0.90 3.77
CA ARG A 3 8.30 -0.06 4.57
C ARG A 3 7.82 0.04 6.01
N ILE A 4 8.75 0.22 6.95
CA ILE A 4 8.40 0.59 8.32
C ILE A 4 8.00 2.07 8.35
N LYS A 5 6.84 2.39 8.92
CA LYS A 5 6.38 3.77 9.14
C LYS A 5 7.27 4.44 10.19
N GLN A 6 7.79 5.61 9.87
CA GLN A 6 8.61 6.40 10.80
C GLN A 6 7.74 7.47 11.47
N ASP A 7 8.00 7.73 12.76
CA ASP A 7 7.32 8.80 13.49
C ASP A 7 7.83 10.18 13.02
N PRO A 8 6.92 11.15 12.81
CA PRO A 8 7.26 12.47 12.28
C PRO A 8 8.13 13.34 13.20
N GLN A 9 8.43 12.91 14.44
CA GLN A 9 9.30 13.65 15.38
C GLN A 9 10.77 13.22 15.36
N THR A 10 11.16 12.29 14.50
CA THR A 10 12.54 11.79 14.46
C THR A 10 13.42 12.74 13.62
N SER A 11 14.49 13.26 14.25
CA SER A 11 15.33 14.36 13.77
C SER A 11 15.96 14.15 12.38
N VAL A 12 16.15 15.28 11.68
CA VAL A 12 16.35 15.46 10.23
C VAL A 12 17.70 14.96 9.66
N LEU A 13 18.42 14.05 10.32
CA LEU A 13 19.81 13.74 9.92
C LEU A 13 20.07 12.41 9.21
N THR A 14 19.10 11.50 9.08
CA THR A 14 19.12 10.41 8.07
C THR A 14 17.80 9.65 8.15
N GLN A 15 16.78 10.05 7.39
CA GLN A 15 15.60 9.21 7.19
C GLN A 15 15.98 8.06 6.23
N GLN A 16 16.78 7.12 6.72
CA GLN A 16 16.98 5.86 6.00
C GLN A 16 15.68 5.09 6.05
N GLN A 17 15.08 4.93 4.88
CA GLN A 17 13.85 4.17 4.73
C GLN A 17 14.14 2.69 4.99
N ILE A 18 13.52 2.13 6.03
CA ILE A 18 13.71 0.73 6.41
C ILE A 18 12.66 -0.12 5.68
N PHE A 19 13.12 -1.04 4.84
CA PHE A 19 12.26 -1.95 4.08
C PHE A 19 12.01 -3.24 4.86
N VAL A 20 10.78 -3.71 4.78
CA VAL A 20 10.45 -5.06 5.24
C VAL A 20 10.90 -6.05 4.16
N PRO A 21 11.69 -7.09 4.50
CA PRO A 21 12.19 -8.05 3.51
C PRO A 21 11.07 -8.74 2.72
N LEU A 22 11.16 -8.67 1.40
CA LEU A 22 10.34 -9.46 0.48
C LEU A 22 10.87 -10.90 0.44
N LYS A 23 10.03 -11.86 0.79
CA LYS A 23 10.37 -13.29 0.84
C LYS A 23 9.96 -14.04 -0.44
N ARG A 24 8.86 -13.62 -1.06
CA ARG A 24 8.36 -14.23 -2.30
C ARG A 24 7.60 -13.20 -3.12
N VAL A 25 7.71 -13.32 -4.43
CA VAL A 25 6.84 -12.66 -5.39
C VAL A 25 6.33 -13.68 -6.39
N ASN A 26 5.04 -13.63 -6.68
CA ASN A 26 4.39 -14.33 -7.78
C ASN A 26 3.75 -13.28 -8.68
N VAL A 27 3.86 -13.47 -9.99
CA VAL A 27 3.28 -12.56 -10.98
C VAL A 27 2.55 -13.43 -12.00
N GLU A 28 1.25 -13.19 -12.11
CA GLU A 28 0.38 -13.83 -13.08
C GLU A 28 -0.13 -12.76 -14.04
N ALA A 29 -0.02 -12.98 -15.34
CA ALA A 29 -0.45 -12.03 -16.35
C ALA A 29 -1.24 -12.73 -17.44
N THR A 30 -2.43 -12.20 -17.74
CA THR A 30 -3.27 -12.64 -18.86
C THR A 30 -3.36 -11.51 -19.87
N ILE A 31 -2.80 -11.74 -21.07
CA ILE A 31 -2.82 -10.76 -22.15
C ILE A 31 -4.05 -11.01 -23.03
N ARG A 32 -4.84 -9.96 -23.25
CA ARG A 32 -6.02 -9.97 -24.13
C ARG A 32 -5.91 -8.82 -25.13
N SER A 33 -5.60 -9.16 -26.38
CA SER A 33 -5.40 -8.20 -27.48
C SER A 33 -4.36 -7.14 -27.14
N PHE A 34 -4.80 -5.97 -26.67
CA PHE A 34 -3.99 -4.79 -26.35
C PHE A 34 -4.01 -4.42 -24.86
N ALA A 35 -4.59 -5.26 -24.00
CA ALA A 35 -4.60 -5.09 -22.55
C ALA A 35 -3.96 -6.30 -21.85
N ALA A 36 -3.42 -6.08 -20.65
CA ALA A 36 -2.94 -7.13 -19.77
C ALA A 36 -3.64 -7.01 -18.41
N ASP A 37 -4.21 -8.12 -17.95
CA ASP A 37 -4.66 -8.29 -16.57
C ASP A 37 -3.50 -8.90 -15.79
N VAL A 38 -3.01 -8.20 -14.77
CA VAL A 38 -1.83 -8.59 -14.01
C VAL A 38 -2.18 -8.69 -12.54
N THR A 39 -1.91 -9.85 -11.94
CA THR A 39 -2.01 -10.08 -10.51
C THR A 39 -0.62 -10.30 -9.94
N ILE A 40 -0.25 -9.51 -8.93
CA ILE A 40 1.02 -9.62 -8.23
C ILE A 40 0.75 -10.01 -6.78
N THR A 41 1.29 -11.16 -6.36
CA THR A 41 1.26 -11.59 -4.96
C THR A 41 2.64 -11.45 -4.34
N GLN A 42 2.77 -10.62 -3.31
CA GLN A 42 4.02 -10.36 -2.60
C GLN A 42 3.91 -10.81 -1.15
N ILE A 43 4.89 -11.59 -0.68
CA ILE A 43 4.97 -12.03 0.72
C ILE A 43 6.14 -11.32 1.37
N PHE A 44 5.84 -10.48 2.37
CA PHE A 44 6.81 -9.81 3.22
C PHE A 44 6.84 -10.46 4.60
N ARG A 45 7.98 -10.42 5.28
CA ARG A 45 8.08 -10.91 6.66
C ARG A 45 8.76 -9.90 7.55
N ASN A 46 8.18 -9.65 8.71
CA ASN A 46 8.85 -8.89 9.75
C ASN A 46 9.89 -9.77 10.45
N ASP A 47 11.17 -9.53 10.14
CA ASP A 47 12.30 -10.21 10.80
C ASP A 47 12.75 -9.49 12.09
N GLU A 48 12.12 -8.35 12.43
CA GLU A 48 12.39 -7.64 13.69
C GLU A 48 11.84 -8.40 14.89
N LYS A 49 12.40 -8.09 16.06
CA LYS A 49 11.98 -8.67 17.35
C LYS A 49 10.72 -8.00 17.92
N GLN A 50 10.29 -6.88 17.34
CA GLN A 50 9.16 -6.07 17.80
C GLN A 50 8.15 -5.85 16.66
N PRO A 51 6.86 -5.62 16.98
CA PRO A 51 5.87 -5.27 15.96
C PRO A 51 6.29 -3.97 15.26
N ILE A 52 6.08 -3.91 13.95
CA ILE A 52 6.36 -2.75 13.11
C ILE A 52 5.06 -2.21 12.52
N GLU A 53 4.89 -0.90 12.48
CA GLU A 53 3.82 -0.30 11.69
C GLU A 53 4.31 -0.25 10.23
N ALA A 54 3.56 -0.82 9.29
CA ALA A 54 4.02 -0.99 7.92
C ALA A 54 3.17 -0.23 6.90
N VAL A 55 3.85 0.37 5.91
CA VAL A 55 3.24 1.12 4.80
C VAL A 55 3.67 0.48 3.50
N TYR A 56 2.69 0.10 2.69
CA TYR A 56 2.88 -0.41 1.34
C TYR A 56 2.89 0.74 0.34
N CYS A 57 3.76 0.65 -0.65
CA CYS A 57 3.86 1.60 -1.75
C CYS A 57 4.07 0.83 -3.05
N PHE A 58 3.27 1.11 -4.07
CA PHE A 58 3.37 0.48 -5.37
C PHE A 58 3.32 1.55 -6.47
N PRO A 59 4.34 1.64 -7.34
CA PRO A 59 4.30 2.59 -8.45
C PRO A 59 3.28 2.11 -9.48
N ILE A 60 2.36 3.00 -9.85
CA ILE A 60 1.43 2.79 -10.95
C ILE A 60 2.00 3.51 -12.18
N GLU A 61 2.04 2.81 -13.29
CA GLU A 61 2.32 3.42 -14.61
C GLU A 61 1.11 4.24 -15.07
N GLU A 62 1.32 5.31 -15.81
CA GLU A 62 0.24 6.22 -16.29
C GLU A 62 -0.87 5.49 -17.06
N GLN A 63 -0.55 4.34 -17.69
CA GLN A 63 -1.47 3.53 -18.48
C GLN A 63 -2.06 2.32 -17.73
N ALA A 64 -1.81 2.21 -16.42
CA ALA A 64 -2.29 1.13 -15.58
C ALA A 64 -3.28 1.64 -14.53
N ALA A 65 -4.19 0.76 -14.09
CA ALA A 65 -5.11 1.04 -13.00
C ALA A 65 -5.17 -0.16 -12.05
N ILE A 66 -5.05 0.12 -10.76
CA ILE A 66 -5.27 -0.86 -9.70
C ILE A 66 -6.77 -0.93 -9.46
N TYR A 67 -7.38 -2.09 -9.69
CA TYR A 67 -8.80 -2.32 -9.47
C TYR A 67 -9.09 -3.29 -8.31
N SER A 68 -8.06 -3.98 -7.80
CA SER A 68 -8.15 -4.84 -6.63
C SER A 68 -6.91 -4.66 -5.76
N PHE A 69 -7.07 -4.65 -4.44
CA PHE A 69 -5.96 -4.73 -3.52
C PHE A 69 -6.40 -5.42 -2.23
N THR A 70 -5.59 -6.35 -1.75
CA THR A 70 -5.79 -7.03 -0.48
C THR A 70 -4.45 -7.21 0.24
N ALA A 71 -4.40 -6.86 1.52
CA ALA A 71 -3.30 -7.19 2.41
C ALA A 71 -3.79 -8.10 3.53
N CYS A 72 -3.12 -9.23 3.74
CA CYS A 72 -3.46 -10.22 4.75
C CYS A 72 -2.30 -10.42 5.72
N ILE A 73 -2.59 -10.31 7.02
CA ILE A 73 -1.66 -10.53 8.13
C ILE A 73 -2.36 -11.44 9.14
N ASP A 74 -1.88 -12.68 9.31
CA ASP A 74 -2.58 -13.70 10.10
C ASP A 74 -4.07 -13.82 9.67
N ASP A 75 -5.02 -13.60 10.60
CA ASP A 75 -6.47 -13.65 10.33
C ASP A 75 -7.06 -12.27 9.93
N ARG A 76 -6.22 -11.24 9.84
CA ARG A 76 -6.65 -9.88 9.49
C ARG A 76 -6.48 -9.65 8.00
N GLU A 77 -7.60 -9.38 7.33
CA GLU A 77 -7.64 -8.97 5.94
C GLU A 77 -7.98 -7.48 5.81
N ILE A 78 -7.23 -6.78 4.97
CA ILE A 78 -7.42 -5.38 4.61
C ILE A 78 -7.72 -5.34 3.12
N VAL A 79 -8.99 -5.10 2.78
CA VAL A 79 -9.44 -4.96 1.39
C VAL A 79 -9.56 -3.48 1.07
N ALA A 80 -8.88 -3.01 0.02
CA ALA A 80 -9.03 -1.63 -0.40
C ALA A 80 -10.34 -1.46 -1.19
N GLN A 81 -11.11 -0.43 -0.83
CA GLN A 81 -12.17 0.06 -1.70
C GLN A 81 -11.55 1.06 -2.66
N LEU A 82 -11.22 0.57 -3.86
CA LEU A 82 -10.60 1.37 -4.91
C LEU A 82 -11.69 2.07 -5.71
N LYS A 83 -11.61 3.40 -5.78
CA LYS A 83 -12.50 4.23 -6.58
C LYS A 83 -11.67 5.01 -7.59
N GLU A 84 -12.30 5.41 -8.71
CA GLU A 84 -11.63 6.28 -9.67
C GLU A 84 -11.14 7.56 -8.98
N LYS A 85 -9.94 8.03 -9.36
CA LYS A 85 -9.25 9.17 -8.74
C LYS A 85 -10.16 10.38 -8.50
N LYS A 86 -10.99 10.73 -9.49
CA LYS A 86 -11.94 11.86 -9.41
C LYS A 86 -13.06 11.63 -8.39
N GLU A 87 -13.60 10.41 -8.35
CA GLU A 87 -14.66 10.02 -7.43
C GLU A 87 -14.15 9.96 -5.98
N ALA A 88 -12.97 9.36 -5.78
CA ALA A 88 -12.30 9.30 -4.48
C ALA A 88 -12.00 10.70 -3.93
N GLN A 89 -11.50 11.62 -4.77
CA GLN A 89 -11.22 13.00 -4.35
C GLN A 89 -12.51 13.74 -3.93
N GLN A 90 -13.59 13.56 -4.69
CA GLN A 90 -14.86 14.21 -4.40
C GLN A 90 -15.45 13.71 -3.08
N GLU A 91 -15.41 12.41 -2.84
CA GLU A 91 -15.92 11.82 -1.59
C GLU A 91 -15.08 12.21 -0.38
N TYR A 92 -13.75 12.29 -0.52
CA TYR A 92 -12.88 12.83 0.54
C TYR A 92 -13.21 14.28 0.88
N ASN A 93 -13.31 15.15 -0.14
CA ASN A 93 -13.64 16.56 0.07
C ASN A 93 -15.00 16.70 0.78
N ASN A 94 -15.96 15.84 0.43
CA ASN A 94 -17.26 15.78 1.10
C ASN A 94 -17.15 15.27 2.55
N ALA A 95 -16.33 14.25 2.81
CA ALA A 95 -16.15 13.66 4.14
C ALA A 95 -15.41 14.60 5.11
N LEU A 96 -14.40 15.33 4.63
CA LEU A 96 -13.71 16.39 5.38
C LEU A 96 -14.68 17.50 5.80
N GLN A 97 -15.55 17.93 4.88
CA GLN A 97 -16.59 18.93 5.17
C GLN A 97 -17.60 18.44 6.21
N GLN A 98 -17.78 17.12 6.33
CA GLN A 98 -18.71 16.48 7.26
C GLN A 98 -18.06 16.06 8.58
N GLY A 99 -16.79 16.42 8.83
CA GLY A 99 -16.10 16.13 10.09
C GLY A 99 -15.83 14.64 10.36
N HIS A 100 -15.94 13.78 9.35
CA HIS A 100 -15.59 12.38 9.47
C HIS A 100 -14.10 12.20 9.18
N GLY A 101 -13.41 11.39 9.99
CA GLY A 101 -12.00 11.04 9.79
C GLY A 101 -11.81 10.20 8.53
N ALA A 102 -11.80 10.83 7.36
CA ALA A 102 -11.50 10.17 6.10
C ALA A 102 -9.97 10.10 5.95
N TYR A 103 -9.44 8.89 5.86
CA TYR A 103 -8.05 8.66 5.48
C TYR A 103 -7.98 8.63 3.96
N LEU A 104 -7.65 9.77 3.34
CA LEU A 104 -7.28 9.79 1.93
C LEU A 104 -5.85 9.30 1.77
N LEU A 105 -5.69 8.24 1.01
CA LEU A 105 -4.39 7.79 0.52
C LEU A 105 -4.07 8.65 -0.70
N GLU A 106 -3.55 9.84 -0.44
CA GLU A 106 -3.20 10.78 -1.50
C GLU A 106 -1.80 10.47 -2.06
N GLN A 107 -1.80 10.42 -3.38
CA GLN A 107 -0.68 10.45 -4.27
C GLN A 107 0.05 11.80 -4.10
N ASP A 108 1.31 11.76 -3.67
CA ASP A 108 2.17 12.95 -3.56
C ASP A 108 2.26 13.67 -4.92
N GLU A 109 1.90 14.97 -4.95
CA GLU A 109 1.88 15.81 -6.16
C GLU A 109 3.25 15.96 -6.84
N ASN A 110 4.35 15.55 -6.18
CA ASN A 110 5.70 15.58 -6.76
C ASN A 110 6.21 14.20 -7.20
N SER A 111 5.42 13.13 -7.03
CA SER A 111 5.86 11.76 -7.24
C SER A 111 5.02 11.08 -8.31
N GLN A 112 5.67 10.29 -9.16
CA GLN A 112 5.05 9.27 -10.03
C GLN A 112 3.85 8.62 -9.32
N ASP A 113 2.74 8.38 -10.02
CA ASP A 113 1.46 7.87 -9.48
C ASP A 113 1.69 6.66 -8.53
N ASN A 114 1.89 6.91 -7.24
CA ASN A 114 2.20 5.87 -6.27
C ASN A 114 0.93 5.49 -5.52
N PHE A 115 0.59 4.21 -5.54
CA PHE A 115 -0.40 3.64 -4.66
C PHE A 115 0.21 3.40 -3.29
N ILE A 116 -0.27 4.10 -2.27
CA ILE A 116 0.22 3.96 -0.90
C ILE A 116 -0.92 3.40 -0.06
N ILE A 117 -0.63 2.43 0.83
CA ILE A 117 -1.58 1.91 1.82
C ILE A 117 -0.88 1.72 3.16
N ASN A 118 -1.51 2.15 4.26
CA ASN A 118 -1.10 1.71 5.59
C ASN A 118 -1.67 0.30 5.87
N VAL A 119 -0.81 -0.71 5.96
CA VAL A 119 -1.23 -2.08 6.32
C VAL A 119 -1.32 -2.27 7.84
N GLY A 120 -0.86 -1.29 8.62
CA GLY A 120 -0.88 -1.29 10.08
C GLY A 120 0.21 -2.15 10.69
N ALA A 121 -0.02 -2.57 11.94
CA ALA A 121 0.93 -3.36 12.70
C ALA A 121 1.16 -4.76 12.09
N LEU A 122 2.41 -5.04 11.73
CA LEU A 122 2.91 -6.36 11.35
C LEU A 122 3.70 -6.96 12.52
N PRO A 123 3.21 -8.02 13.18
CA PRO A 123 3.86 -8.59 14.36
C PRO A 123 5.22 -9.24 14.05
N PRO A 124 6.09 -9.47 15.06
CA PRO A 124 7.37 -10.15 14.89
C PRO A 124 7.22 -11.52 14.26
N SER A 125 8.11 -11.87 13.33
CA SER A 125 8.14 -13.17 12.64
C SER A 125 6.86 -13.53 11.86
N LYS A 126 5.94 -12.58 11.67
CA LYS A 126 4.73 -12.76 10.86
C LYS A 126 4.92 -12.29 9.44
N GLU A 127 4.10 -12.86 8.56
CA GLU A 127 4.08 -12.53 7.14
C GLU A 127 2.89 -11.62 6.81
N CYS A 128 3.13 -10.71 5.87
CA CYS A 128 2.12 -9.90 5.23
C CYS A 128 2.06 -10.32 3.76
N THR A 129 0.92 -10.88 3.34
CA THR A 129 0.67 -11.24 1.94
C THR A 129 -0.14 -10.12 1.31
N ILE A 130 0.40 -9.52 0.25
CA ILE A 130 -0.23 -8.45 -0.50
C ILE A 130 -0.55 -8.97 -1.89
N THR A 131 -1.80 -8.83 -2.31
CA THR A 131 -2.27 -9.13 -3.67
C THR A 131 -2.81 -7.85 -4.28
N ILE A 132 -2.33 -7.52 -5.48
CA ILE A 132 -2.68 -6.35 -6.27
C ILE A 132 -2.90 -6.74 -7.73
#